data_AF-A0A2V9ULT5-F1
#
_entry.id   AF-A0A2V9ULT5-F1
#
_cell.length_a   1.000
_cell.length_b   1.000
_cell.length_c   1.000
_cell.angle_alpha   90.00
_cell.angle_beta   90.00
_cell.angle_gamma   90.00
#
_symmetry.space_group_name_H-M   'P 1'
#
loop_
_entity.id
_entity.type
_entity.pdbx_description
1 polymer ?
#
loop_
_entity_poly.entity_id
_entity_poly.type
_entity_poly.pdbx_seq_one_letter_code
_entity_poly.pdbx_strand_id
1 'polypeptide(L)' 'SDGESDVRNDPAIGEQVLAFLNAHGPRSTVVADRIIGCPHEEGIDYSEGASCPQCPHWAGRDRFTHERIQ' A
#
# COMPACT_ATOMS: atom_id res chain seq x y z
N SER A 1 -12.31 7.90 -21.50
CA SER A 1 -10.86 7.81 -21.74
C SER A 1 -10.16 8.20 -20.46
N ASP A 2 -9.00 7.59 -20.18
CA ASP A 2 -8.20 7.63 -18.93
C ASP A 2 -8.59 6.62 -17.85
N GLY A 3 -8.71 5.34 -18.25
CA GLY A 3 -8.49 4.23 -17.32
C GLY A 3 -7.00 3.97 -17.26
N GLU A 4 -6.27 4.72 -16.44
CA GLU A 4 -4.87 4.39 -16.11
C GLU A 4 -4.88 2.97 -15.51
N SER A 5 -4.20 2.04 -16.18
CA SER A 5 -4.11 0.65 -15.72
C SER A 5 -3.48 0.61 -14.33
N ASP A 6 -3.98 -0.25 -13.45
CA ASP A 6 -3.38 -0.48 -12.13
C ASP A 6 -1.89 -0.84 -12.28
N VAL A 7 -1.03 0.13 -11.96
CA VAL A 7 0.43 0.08 -12.13
C VAL A 7 1.08 -1.08 -11.35
N ARG A 8 0.39 -1.63 -10.36
CA ARG A 8 0.85 -2.83 -9.63
C ARG A 8 0.92 -4.07 -10.52
N ASN A 9 0.17 -4.07 -11.63
CA ASN A 9 0.16 -5.14 -12.61
C ASN A 9 1.04 -4.81 -13.84
N ASP A 10 1.76 -3.68 -13.82
CA ASP A 10 2.68 -3.33 -14.89
C ASP A 10 3.97 -4.17 -14.78
N PRO A 11 4.29 -5.01 -15.78
CA PRO A 11 5.45 -5.88 -15.73
C PRO A 11 6.79 -5.10 -15.71
N ALA A 12 6.86 -3.95 -16.39
CA ALA A 12 8.09 -3.15 -16.43
C ALA A 12 8.38 -2.51 -15.06
N ILE A 13 7.34 -2.06 -14.35
CA ILE A 13 7.48 -1.57 -12.97
C ILE A 13 7.87 -2.72 -12.04
N GLY A 14 7.25 -3.88 -12.19
CA GLY A 14 7.60 -5.08 -11.42
C GLY A 14 9.07 -5.48 -11.56
N GLU A 15 9.62 -5.46 -12.78
CA GLU A 15 11.03 -5.74 -13.03
C GLU A 15 11.97 -4.74 -12.34
N GLN A 16 11.63 -3.45 -12.33
CA GLN A 16 12.43 -2.42 -11.65
C GLN A 16 12.45 -2.62 -10.12
N VAL A 17 11.30 -2.96 -9.52
CA VAL A 17 11.21 -3.27 -8.09
C VAL A 17 12.05 -4.50 -7.75
N LEU A 18 11.98 -5.55 -8.56
CA LEU A 18 12.79 -6.75 -8.36
C LEU A 18 14.29 -6.47 -8.48
N ALA A 19 14.70 -5.66 -9.47
CA ALA A 19 16.10 -5.26 -9.64
C ALA A 19 16.63 -4.51 -8.41
N PHE A 20 15.83 -3.57 -7.87
CA PHE A 20 16.15 -2.85 -6.63
C PHE A 20 16.32 -3.81 -5.45
N LEU A 21 15.34 -4.69 -5.22
CA LEU A 21 15.39 -5.64 -4.10
C LEU A 21 16.60 -6.57 -4.23
N ASN A 22 16.86 -7.13 -5.42
CA ASN A 22 17.99 -8.03 -5.66
C ASN A 22 19.34 -7.37 -5.35
N ALA A 23 19.50 -6.08 -5.65
CA ALA A 23 20.71 -5.33 -5.34
C ALA A 23 21.00 -5.25 -3.82
N HIS A 24 19.96 -5.33 -2.98
CA HIS A 24 20.06 -5.31 -1.52
C HIS A 24 20.08 -6.70 -0.86
N GLY A 25 19.90 -7.78 -1.63
CA GLY A 25 20.00 -9.18 -1.17
C GLY A 25 19.10 -9.57 0.01
N PRO A 26 17.80 -9.20 0.05
CA PRO A 26 16.92 -9.63 1.13
C PRO A 26 16.72 -11.15 1.10
N ARG A 27 16.67 -11.76 2.28
CA ARG A 27 16.38 -13.21 2.41
C ARG A 27 14.97 -13.57 1.90
N SER A 28 14.01 -12.67 2.09
CA SER A 28 12.62 -12.83 1.69
C SER A 28 11.91 -11.47 1.67
N THR A 29 10.98 -11.28 0.74
CA THR A 29 10.14 -10.08 0.63
C THR A 29 8.67 -10.47 0.76
N VAL A 30 7.85 -9.57 1.32
CA VAL A 30 6.39 -9.72 1.42
C VAL A 30 5.74 -8.60 0.60
N VAL A 31 4.71 -8.96 -0.15
CA VAL A 31 3.85 -8.01 -0.89
C VAL A 31 2.43 -8.20 -0.40
N ALA A 32 1.76 -7.10 -0.01
CA ALA A 32 0.35 -7.14 0.33
C ALA A 32 -0.50 -7.33 -0.93
N ASP A 33 -1.59 -8.07 -0.83
CA ASP A 33 -2.49 -8.33 -1.96
C ASP A 33 -3.32 -7.09 -2.37
N ARG A 34 -3.36 -6.10 -1.50
CA ARG A 34 -4.13 -4.86 -1.63
C ARG A 34 -3.34 -3.66 -1.13
N ILE A 35 -3.79 -2.47 -1.50
CA ILE A 35 -3.25 -1.21 -0.96
C ILE A 35 -3.67 -1.11 0.51
N ILE A 36 -2.70 -1.10 1.42
CA ILE A 36 -2.91 -1.02 2.87
C ILE A 36 -2.49 0.34 3.47
N GLY A 37 -2.16 1.30 2.61
CA GLY A 37 -1.66 2.62 2.99
C GLY A 37 -2.31 3.74 2.18
N CYS A 38 -2.16 4.96 2.65
CA CYS A 38 -2.55 6.16 1.90
C CYS A 38 -1.30 6.89 1.41
N PRO A 39 -1.39 7.66 0.31
CA PRO A 39 -0.24 8.41 -0.19
C PRO A 39 0.12 9.63 0.67
N HIS A 40 -0.72 9.99 1.65
CA HIS A 40 -0.52 11.22 2.42
C HIS A 40 0.58 11.08 3.47
N GLU A 41 0.62 9.97 4.21
CA GLU A 41 1.52 9.84 5.37
C GLU A 41 2.05 8.40 5.48
N GLU A 42 3.26 8.18 4.96
CA GLU A 42 4.05 6.96 5.18
C GLU A 42 4.92 7.12 6.45
N GLY A 43 4.93 6.11 7.33
CA GLY A 43 5.79 6.09 8.52
C GLY A 43 5.22 6.75 9.79
N ILE A 44 3.93 7.10 9.82
CA ILE A 44 3.25 7.58 11.03
C ILE A 44 2.43 6.44 11.63
N ASP A 45 2.71 6.13 12.90
CA ASP A 45 1.89 5.21 13.69
C ASP A 45 0.78 6.00 14.39
N TYR A 46 -0.45 5.86 13.89
CA TYR A 46 -1.62 6.40 14.58
C TYR A 46 -1.95 5.53 15.79
N SER A 47 -2.56 6.15 16.81
CA SER A 47 -3.15 5.41 17.92
C SER A 47 -4.18 4.38 17.42
N GLU A 48 -4.43 3.34 18.21
CA GLU A 48 -5.45 2.34 17.89
C GLU A 48 -6.80 3.01 17.55
N GLY A 49 -7.39 2.62 16.41
CA GLY A 49 -8.65 3.18 15.89
C GLY A 49 -8.53 4.54 15.16
N ALA A 50 -7.36 5.19 15.17
CA ALA A 50 -7.14 6.41 14.40
C ALA A 50 -6.74 6.10 12.94
N SER A 51 -7.06 7.04 12.05
CA SER A 51 -6.83 6.94 10.61
C SER A 51 -6.31 8.27 10.08
N CYS A 52 -5.74 8.26 8.88
CA CYS A 52 -5.21 9.47 8.24
C CYS A 52 -6.30 10.55 8.12
N PRO A 53 -6.10 11.78 8.67
CA PRO A 53 -7.10 12.84 8.66
C PRO A 53 -7.37 13.38 7.25
N GLN A 54 -6.45 13.14 6.31
CA GLN A 54 -6.57 13.57 4.92
C GLN A 54 -7.21 12.51 4.01
N CYS A 55 -7.43 11.27 4.49
CA CYS A 55 -7.91 10.17 3.67
C CYS A 55 -9.31 9.69 4.09
N PRO A 56 -10.38 10.15 3.43
CA PRO A 56 -11.74 9.66 3.70
C PRO A 56 -11.92 8.16 3.45
N HIS A 57 -11.07 7.55 2.61
CA HIS A 57 -11.17 6.12 2.29
C HIS A 57 -10.88 5.22 3.50
N TRP A 58 -9.87 5.60 4.30
CA TRP A 58 -9.41 4.84 5.47
C TRP A 58 -10.14 5.22 6.77
N ALA A 59 -10.88 6.32 6.77
CA ALA A 59 -11.68 6.73 7.91
C ALA A 59 -12.68 5.64 8.33
N GLY A 60 -12.48 5.06 9.51
CA GLY A 60 -13.32 3.97 10.04
C GLY A 60 -13.24 2.68 9.23
N ARG A 61 -12.09 2.39 8.61
CA ARG A 61 -11.83 1.17 7.84
C ARG A 61 -10.56 0.49 8.33
N ASP A 62 -10.62 -0.82 8.55
CA ASP A 62 -9.44 -1.62 8.85
C ASP A 62 -8.53 -1.70 7.61
N ARG A 63 -7.24 -1.37 7.77
CA ARG A 63 -6.30 -1.30 6.64
C ARG A 63 -5.89 -2.65 6.07
N PHE A 64 -6.09 -3.74 6.80
CA PHE A 64 -5.71 -5.09 6.40
C PHE A 64 -6.90 -5.84 5.80
N THR A 65 -8.09 -5.74 6.40
CA THR A 65 -9.29 -6.44 5.91
C THR A 65 -10.11 -5.59 4.94
N HIS A 66 -9.93 -4.26 4.96
CA HIS A 66 -10.75 -3.27 4.26
C HIS A 66 -12.21 -3.22 4.73
N GLU A 67 -12.56 -3.89 5.82
CA GLU A 67 -13.89 -3.84 6.41
C GLU A 67 -14.08 -2.56 7.23
N ARG A 68 -15.33 -2.20 7.50
CA ARG A 68 -15.63 -1.08 8.41
C ARG A 68 -15.38 -1.53 9.85
N ILE A 69 -14.70 -0.69 10.61
CA ILE A 69 -14.52 -0.87 12.04
C ILE A 69 -15.88 -0.51 12.68
N GLN A 70 -16.52 -1.49 13.34
CA GLN A 70 -17.79 -1.31 14.06
C GLN A 70 -17.57 -0.63 15.41
#